data_AF-W7QHC3-F1
#
_entry.id   AF-W7QHC3-F1
#
_cell.length_a   1.000
_cell.length_b   1.000
_cell.length_c   1.000
_cell.angle_alpha   90.00
_cell.angle_beta   90.00
_cell.angle_gamma   90.00
#
_symmetry.space_group_name_H-M   'P 1'
#
loop_
_entity.id
_entity.type
_entity.pdbx_description
1 polymer ?
#
loop_
_entity_poly.entity_id
_entity_poly.type
_entity_poly.pdbx_seq_one_letter_code
_entity_poly.pdbx_strand_id
1 'polypeptide(L)'
;MATPRGVGHFFLALNPAAFVDRATFTACLSEYLADLRAQPAADGAEVLAPGDREWRCLARRDAEGIPLDSANQVAYAALAETLDVRPLRQL
;
A
#
# COMPACT_ATOMS: atom_id res chain seq x y z
N MET A 1 -34.27 -2.80 -4.01
CA MET A 1 -33.91 -1.50 -4.63
C MET A 1 -32.58 -1.06 -4.02
N ALA A 2 -31.56 -0.75 -4.82
CA ALA A 2 -30.27 -0.28 -4.33
C ALA A 2 -30.21 1.24 -4.38
N THR A 3 -30.12 1.89 -3.22
CA THR A 3 -29.87 3.34 -3.12
C THR A 3 -28.43 3.62 -3.57
N PRO A 4 -28.19 4.46 -4.60
CA PRO A 4 -26.83 4.79 -5.04
C PRO A 4 -26.05 5.46 -3.90
N ARG A 5 -24.79 5.04 -3.70
CA ARG A 5 -23.94 5.58 -2.63
C ARG A 5 -23.42 7.00 -2.89
N GLY A 6 -23.55 7.51 -4.12
CA GLY A 6 -23.18 8.88 -4.47
C GLY A 6 -21.67 9.19 -4.34
N VAL A 7 -20.80 8.20 -4.54
CA VAL A 7 -19.34 8.40 -4.39
C VAL A 7 -18.76 8.96 -5.69
N GLY A 8 -18.09 10.12 -5.61
CA GLY A 8 -17.34 10.74 -6.70
C GLY A 8 -15.84 10.50 -6.58
N HIS A 9 -15.15 10.38 -7.72
CA HIS A 9 -13.71 10.20 -7.81
C HIS A 9 -13.10 11.20 -8.80
N PHE A 10 -11.88 11.65 -8.52
CA PHE A 10 -11.09 12.52 -9.39
C PHE A 10 -9.68 11.96 -9.53
N PHE A 11 -9.13 12.04 -10.74
CA PHE A 11 -7.79 11.55 -11.06
C PHE A 11 -7.05 12.59 -11.91
N LEU A 12 -5.76 12.74 -11.65
CA LEU A 12 -4.85 13.59 -12.40
C LEU A 12 -3.54 12.84 -12.63
N ALA A 13 -3.06 12.83 -13.88
CA ALA A 13 -1.75 12.29 -14.24
C ALA A 13 -0.91 13.39 -14.88
N LEU A 14 0.30 13.57 -14.35
CA LEU A 14 1.29 14.51 -14.89
C LEU A 14 2.42 13.70 -15.49
N ASN A 15 2.84 14.05 -16.71
CA ASN A 15 4.02 13.46 -17.35
C ASN A 15 5.26 14.28 -17.00
N PRO A 16 6.18 13.80 -16.14
CA PRO A 16 7.37 14.58 -15.75
C PRO A 16 8.27 14.90 -16.95
N ALA A 17 8.32 14.03 -17.96
CA ALA A 17 9.15 14.22 -19.15
C ALA A 17 8.71 15.42 -20.02
N ALA A 18 7.52 15.97 -19.78
CA ALA A 18 7.06 17.21 -20.40
C ALA A 18 7.65 18.47 -19.75
N PHE A 19 8.29 18.35 -18.58
CA PHE A 19 8.82 19.47 -17.80
C PHE A 19 10.34 19.42 -17.64
N VAL A 20 10.90 18.22 -17.48
CA VAL A 20 12.34 18.00 -17.29
C VAL A 20 12.73 16.62 -17.83
N ASP A 21 14.00 16.41 -18.16
CA ASP A 21 14.46 15.09 -18.56
C ASP A 21 14.29 14.08 -17.42
N ARG A 22 14.07 12.81 -17.81
CA ARG A 22 13.77 11.73 -16.85
C ARG A 22 14.91 11.50 -15.86
N ALA A 23 16.16 11.60 -16.29
CA ALA A 23 17.31 11.31 -15.44
C ALA A 23 17.44 12.36 -14.33
N THR A 24 17.29 13.64 -14.68
CA THR A 24 17.25 14.75 -13.72
C THR A 24 16.07 14.61 -12.76
N PHE A 25 14.85 14.32 -13.24
CA PHE A 25 13.71 14.11 -12.35
C PHE A 25 13.97 12.99 -11.33
N THR A 26 14.49 11.84 -11.80
CA THR A 26 14.81 10.71 -10.93
C THR A 26 15.92 11.06 -9.94
N ALA A 27 17.00 11.72 -10.37
CA ALA A 27 18.09 12.12 -9.49
C ALA A 27 17.61 13.07 -8.38
N CYS A 28 16.88 14.13 -8.74
CA CYS A 28 16.33 15.08 -7.76
C CYS A 28 15.38 14.39 -6.76
N LEU A 29 14.52 13.48 -7.22
CA LEU A 29 13.62 12.75 -6.33
C LEU A 29 14.40 11.82 -5.39
N SER A 30 15.43 11.13 -5.88
CA SER A 30 16.29 10.27 -5.07
C SER A 30 17.05 11.07 -4.01
N GLU A 31 17.62 12.22 -4.37
CA GLU A 31 18.31 13.12 -3.43
C GLU A 31 17.37 13.65 -2.36
N TYR A 32 16.18 14.12 -2.75
CA TYR A 32 15.15 14.58 -1.82
C TYR A 32 14.75 13.48 -0.83
N LEU A 33 14.49 12.26 -1.31
CA LEU A 33 14.10 11.15 -0.44
C LEU A 33 15.24 10.70 0.48
N ALA A 34 16.49 10.82 0.05
CA ALA A 34 17.65 10.54 0.90
C ALA A 34 17.78 11.57 2.02
N ASP A 35 17.68 12.87 1.69
CA ASP A 35 17.74 13.97 2.64
C ASP A 35 16.59 13.91 3.66
N LEU A 36 15.36 13.63 3.19
CA LEU A 36 14.19 13.48 4.06
C LEU A 36 14.42 12.39 5.12
N ARG A 37 14.90 11.21 4.70
CA ARG A 37 15.12 10.08 5.61
C ARG A 37 16.30 10.30 6.56
N ALA A 38 17.22 11.20 6.21
CA ALA A 38 18.36 11.56 7.05
C ALA A 38 18.00 12.58 8.14
N GLN A 39 16.81 13.18 8.10
CA GLN A 39 16.40 14.16 9.11
C GLN A 39 16.31 13.55 10.50
N PRO A 40 16.61 14.31 11.57
CA PRO A 40 16.52 13.81 12.94
C PRO A 40 15.09 13.42 13.28
N ALA A 41 14.92 12.20 13.79
CA ALA A 41 13.65 11.72 14.30
C ALA A 41 13.47 12.10 15.79
N ALA A 42 12.22 12.06 16.26
CA ALA A 42 11.96 12.06 17.70
C ALA A 42 12.53 10.79 18.37
N ASP A 43 12.73 10.83 19.68
CA ASP A 43 13.29 9.70 20.43
C ASP A 43 12.49 8.41 20.21
N GLY A 44 13.19 7.37 19.72
CA GLY A 44 12.61 6.06 19.41
C GLY A 44 11.80 5.99 18.11
N ALA A 45 11.80 7.05 17.30
CA ALA A 45 11.13 7.10 16.00
C ALA A 45 12.12 7.06 14.82
N GLU A 46 11.58 6.90 13.62
CA GLU A 46 12.30 6.95 12.34
C GLU A 46 11.55 7.89 11.39
N VAL A 47 12.29 8.69 10.59
CA VAL A 47 11.68 9.47 9.53
C VAL A 47 11.48 8.59 8.30
N LEU A 48 10.23 8.57 7.79
CA LEU A 48 9.83 7.77 6.64
C LEU A 48 9.28 8.67 5.53
N ALA A 49 9.58 8.32 4.28
CA ALA A 49 8.86 8.86 3.15
C ALA A 49 7.48 8.18 3.02
N PRO A 50 6.48 8.87 2.46
CA PRO A 50 5.20 8.24 2.12
C PRO A 50 5.40 6.98 1.27
N GLY A 51 4.87 5.85 1.75
CA GLY A 51 5.01 4.55 1.12
C GLY A 51 6.07 3.63 1.74
N ASP A 52 7.07 4.15 2.47
CA ASP A 52 8.14 3.30 3.03
C ASP A 52 7.60 2.21 3.96
N ARG A 53 6.65 2.56 4.83
CA ARG A 53 6.00 1.61 5.73
C ARG A 53 5.19 0.56 4.96
N GLU A 54 4.47 0.98 3.93
CA GLU A 54 3.65 0.13 3.09
C GLU A 54 4.52 -0.86 2.29
N TRP A 55 5.65 -0.41 1.73
CA TRP A 55 6.61 -1.28 1.03
C TRP A 55 7.26 -2.31 1.95
N ARG A 56 7.63 -1.92 3.18
CA ARG A 56 8.12 -2.86 4.20
C ARG A 56 7.05 -3.91 4.55
N CYS A 57 5.80 -3.47 4.72
CA CYS A 57 4.68 -4.35 5.00
C CYS A 57 4.41 -5.33 3.84
N LEU A 58 4.47 -4.83 2.59
CA LEU A 58 4.36 -5.64 1.38
C LEU A 58 5.44 -6.70 1.34
N ALA A 59 6.72 -6.30 1.43
CA ALA A 59 7.85 -7.24 1.39
C ALA A 59 7.74 -8.33 2.46
N ARG A 60 7.34 -7.95 3.69
CA ARG A 60 7.10 -8.91 4.77
C ARG A 60 5.95 -9.87 4.43
N ARG A 61 4.82 -9.36 3.94
CA ARG A 61 3.63 -10.19 3.63
C ARG A 61 3.81 -11.05 2.37
N ASP A 62 4.67 -10.63 1.45
CA ASP A 62 5.09 -11.45 0.31
C ASP A 62 5.93 -12.64 0.77
N ALA A 63 6.78 -12.44 1.79
CA ALA A 63 7.63 -13.49 2.35
C ALA A 63 6.92 -14.40 3.36
N GLU A 64 6.08 -13.84 4.22
CA GLU A 64 5.52 -14.52 5.40
C GLU A 64 4.02 -14.84 5.26
N GLY A 65 3.35 -14.28 4.24
CA GLY A 65 1.90 -14.34 4.10
C GLY A 65 1.17 -13.16 4.75
N ILE A 66 -0.10 -12.97 4.37
CA ILE A 66 -0.95 -11.91 4.92
C ILE A 66 -1.67 -12.41 6.17
N PRO A 67 -1.44 -11.82 7.35
CA PRO A 67 -2.15 -12.21 8.55
C PRO A 67 -3.63 -11.80 8.45
N LEU A 68 -4.53 -12.74 8.70
CA LEU A 68 -5.97 -12.53 8.81
C LEU A 68 -6.41 -12.83 10.23
N ASP A 69 -7.16 -11.91 10.85
CA ASP A 69 -7.77 -12.16 12.15
C ASP A 69 -8.88 -13.22 12.09
N SER A 70 -9.26 -13.73 13.26
CA SER A 70 -10.22 -14.83 13.37
C SER A 70 -11.60 -14.48 12.81
N ALA A 71 -12.07 -13.24 12.94
CA ALA A 71 -13.38 -12.84 12.43
C ALA A 71 -13.40 -12.88 10.89
N ASN A 72 -12.34 -12.39 10.25
CA ASN A 72 -12.21 -12.47 8.80
C ASN A 72 -12.06 -13.92 8.30
N GLN A 73 -11.31 -14.78 9.00
CA GLN A 73 -11.21 -16.20 8.63
C GLN A 73 -12.58 -16.90 8.65
N VAL A 74 -13.38 -16.66 9.69
CA VAL A 74 -14.75 -17.21 9.80
C VAL A 74 -15.64 -16.68 8.68
N ALA A 75 -15.60 -15.37 8.40
CA ALA A 75 -16.39 -14.78 7.33
C ALA A 75 -16.04 -15.36 5.95
N TYR A 76 -14.74 -15.54 5.64
CA TYR A 76 -14.32 -16.15 4.39
C TYR A 76 -14.70 -17.63 4.27
N ALA A 77 -14.64 -18.39 5.37
CA ALA A 77 -15.10 -19.79 5.36
C ALA A 77 -16.60 -19.90 5.05
N ALA A 78 -17.43 -19.05 5.67
CA ALA A 78 -18.87 -19.03 5.40
C ALA A 78 -19.20 -18.62 3.95
N LEU A 79 -18.46 -17.65 3.40
CA LEU A 79 -18.60 -17.27 1.99
C LEU A 79 -18.16 -18.39 1.05
N ALA A 80 -17.09 -19.11 1.37
CA ALA A 80 -16.61 -20.21 0.56
C ALA A 80 -17.64 -21.35 0.47
N GLU A 81 -18.29 -21.68 1.58
CA GLU A 81 -19.40 -22.64 1.63
C GLU A 81 -20.61 -22.15 0.81
N THR A 82 -21.04 -20.91 1.03
CA THR A 82 -22.21 -20.32 0.37
C THR A 82 -22.04 -20.27 -1.15
N LEU A 83 -20.82 -20.03 -1.63
CA LEU A 83 -20.51 -19.86 -3.04
C LEU A 83 -19.95 -21.13 -3.70
N ASP A 84 -19.84 -22.24 -2.96
CA ASP A 84 -19.23 -23.51 -3.40
C ASP A 84 -17.83 -23.32 -4.03
N VAL A 85 -16.97 -22.59 -3.33
CA VAL A 85 -15.57 -22.38 -3.73
C VAL A 85 -14.61 -22.94 -2.68
N ARG A 86 -13.38 -23.25 -3.10
CA ARG A 86 -12.36 -23.77 -2.20
C ARG A 86 -12.07 -22.75 -1.08
N PRO A 87 -12.14 -23.15 0.21
CA PRO A 87 -11.85 -22.25 1.32
C PRO A 87 -10.37 -21.88 1.38
N LEU A 88 -10.08 -20.76 2.06
CA LEU A 88 -8.71 -20.34 2.37
C LEU A 88 -8.00 -21.43 3.19
N ARG A 89 -6.72 -21.69 2.89
CA ARG A 89 -5.88 -22.53 3.72
C ARG A 89 -5.52 -21.74 4.97
N GLN A 90 -5.73 -22.32 6.16
CA GLN A 90 -5.21 -21.72 7.38
C GLN A 90 -3.68 -21.67 7.29
N LEU A 91 -3.11 -20.48 7.53
CA LEU A 91 -1.68 -20.24 7.66
C LEU A 91 -1.19 -20.78 9.00
#